data_AF-A0A0W8FGR6-F1
#
_entry.id   AF-A0A0W8FGR6-F1
#
_cell.length_a   1.000
_cell.length_b   1.000
_cell.length_c   1.000
_cell.angle_alpha   90.00
_cell.angle_beta   90.00
_cell.angle_gamma   90.00
#
_symmetry.space_group_name_H-M   'P 1'
#
loop_
_entity.id
_entity.type
_entity.pdbx_description
1 polymer ?
#
loop_
_entity_poly.entity_id
_entity_poly.type
_entity_poly.pdbx_seq_one_letter_code
_entity_poly.pdbx_strand_id
1 'polypeptide(L)'
;MPGDEITVGEEAAAFDISALRNETTGSAVTELRYYEGDVATEDPVHTVDVTDDTNVALAAGDFEPLLGEGPYFGEYHAYSGDDDALTGNTVTIMEGPTMTPEATPAEEETPADNVTPGATPIPVVPVTDNVTPTPMETPTLEETPTPMETPTEEETPTPMETPTEEETPAPGETPTPEEVEPVPLSITAVIGALAIAGLSILMRKKR
;
A
#
# COMPACT_ATOMS: atom_id res chain seq x y z
N MET A 1 2.39 13.47 4.42
CA MET A 1 1.14 14.27 4.37
C MET A 1 0.57 14.20 2.94
N PRO A 2 -0.70 14.56 2.66
CA PRO A 2 -1.33 14.27 1.37
C PRO A 2 -0.53 14.79 0.18
N GLY A 3 -0.19 13.90 -0.75
CA GLY A 3 0.67 14.16 -1.90
C GLY A 3 2.18 14.18 -1.60
N ASP A 4 2.60 13.92 -0.36
CA ASP A 4 4.01 13.77 -0.01
C ASP A 4 4.59 12.48 -0.59
N GLU A 5 5.91 12.47 -0.69
CA GLU A 5 6.69 11.32 -1.09
C GLU A 5 7.20 10.58 0.15
N ILE A 6 7.01 9.27 0.18
CA ILE A 6 7.59 8.35 1.15
C ILE A 6 8.62 7.49 0.43
N THR A 7 9.83 7.43 0.98
CA THR A 7 10.90 6.56 0.48
C THR A 7 11.01 5.35 1.40
N VAL A 8 10.88 4.15 0.83
CA VAL A 8 10.95 2.88 1.57
C VAL A 8 12.19 2.08 1.17
N GLY A 9 12.92 1.55 2.15
CA GLY A 9 14.09 0.70 1.93
C GLY A 9 13.79 -0.78 2.19
N GLU A 10 14.80 -1.64 2.11
CA GLU A 10 14.65 -3.08 2.40
C GLU A 10 14.15 -3.35 3.82
N GLU A 11 14.57 -2.53 4.79
CA GLU A 11 14.09 -2.61 6.17
C GLU A 11 12.83 -1.77 6.37
N ALA A 12 11.90 -2.29 7.17
CA ALA A 12 10.68 -1.59 7.52
C ALA A 12 10.98 -0.34 8.34
N ALA A 13 10.46 0.79 7.88
CA ALA A 13 10.50 2.07 8.60
C ALA A 13 9.09 2.47 9.05
N ALA A 14 9.02 3.14 10.20
CA ALA A 14 7.77 3.63 10.76
C ALA A 14 7.40 4.99 10.18
N PHE A 15 6.16 5.14 9.71
CA PHE A 15 5.63 6.38 9.15
C PHE A 15 4.33 6.78 9.85
N ASP A 16 4.14 8.08 10.05
CA ASP A 16 2.84 8.64 10.44
C ASP A 16 2.13 9.13 9.18
N ILE A 17 1.07 8.40 8.80
CA ILE A 17 0.21 8.71 7.65
C ILE A 17 -1.18 9.17 8.08
N SER A 18 -1.37 9.54 9.34
CA SER A 18 -2.66 10.02 9.87
C SER A 18 -3.17 11.29 9.18
N ALA A 19 -2.28 12.05 8.54
CA ALA A 19 -2.63 13.18 7.69
C ALA A 19 -3.40 12.78 6.42
N LEU A 20 -3.42 11.50 6.05
CA LEU A 20 -4.15 10.97 4.90
C LEU A 20 -5.60 10.55 5.24
N ARG A 21 -6.00 10.61 6.52
CA ARG A 21 -7.37 10.28 6.97
C ARG A 21 -8.44 11.05 6.21
N ASN A 22 -9.64 10.50 6.20
CA ASN A 22 -10.80 11.18 5.62
C ASN A 22 -11.06 12.50 6.35
N GLU A 23 -10.96 13.64 5.66
CA GLU A 23 -11.12 14.96 6.30
C GLU A 23 -12.54 15.20 6.84
N THR A 24 -13.54 14.52 6.27
CA THR A 24 -14.95 14.71 6.64
C THR A 24 -15.32 13.90 7.89
N THR A 25 -14.88 12.64 7.95
CA THR A 25 -15.26 11.70 9.02
C THR A 25 -14.18 11.58 10.09
N GLY A 26 -12.93 11.87 9.76
CA GLY A 26 -11.76 11.65 10.62
C GLY A 26 -11.37 10.17 10.74
N SER A 27 -11.97 9.29 9.96
CA SER A 27 -11.73 7.85 9.99
C SER A 27 -10.29 7.51 9.58
N ALA A 28 -9.74 6.48 10.22
CA ALA A 28 -8.36 6.05 10.02
C ALA A 28 -8.15 5.48 8.61
N VAL A 29 -6.91 5.57 8.12
CA VAL A 29 -6.51 4.84 6.91
C VAL A 29 -6.31 3.38 7.29
N THR A 30 -6.98 2.47 6.58
CA THR A 30 -6.84 1.03 6.80
C THR A 30 -6.10 0.34 5.68
N GLU A 31 -6.02 0.97 4.50
CA GLU A 31 -5.34 0.42 3.33
C GLU A 31 -4.74 1.54 2.47
N LEU A 32 -3.60 1.26 1.85
CA LEU A 32 -3.05 2.03 0.73
C LEU A 32 -3.28 1.23 -0.55
N ARG A 33 -3.93 1.83 -1.55
CA ARG A 33 -4.34 1.15 -2.79
C ARG A 33 -3.68 1.78 -4.01
N TYR A 34 -3.10 0.96 -4.88
CA TYR A 34 -2.51 1.38 -6.15
C TYR A 34 -3.34 0.89 -7.33
N TYR A 35 -3.49 1.73 -8.35
CA TYR A 35 -4.33 1.50 -9.53
C TYR A 35 -3.52 1.76 -10.80
N GLU A 36 -3.73 0.98 -11.86
CA GLU A 36 -3.10 1.19 -13.17
C GLU A 36 -3.92 2.09 -14.13
N GLY A 37 -4.97 2.73 -13.62
CA GLY A 37 -5.83 3.61 -14.41
C GLY A 37 -6.85 4.40 -13.58
N ASP A 38 -8.12 4.36 -13.95
CA ASP A 38 -9.16 5.18 -13.33
C ASP A 38 -9.67 4.55 -12.02
N VAL A 39 -9.28 5.16 -10.91
CA VAL A 39 -9.65 4.77 -9.54
C VAL A 39 -11.16 4.70 -9.28
N ALA A 40 -11.98 5.38 -10.08
CA ALA A 40 -13.43 5.36 -9.92
C ALA A 40 -14.09 4.10 -10.52
N THR A 41 -13.37 3.37 -11.37
CA THR A 41 -13.95 2.28 -12.17
C THR A 41 -13.18 0.98 -12.13
N GLU A 42 -11.94 1.01 -11.66
CA GLU A 42 -11.05 -0.15 -11.65
C GLU A 42 -10.79 -0.63 -10.21
N ASP A 43 -10.56 -1.93 -10.08
CA ASP A 43 -10.11 -2.52 -8.83
C ASP A 43 -8.62 -2.19 -8.60
N PRO A 44 -8.16 -2.07 -7.35
CA PRO A 44 -6.75 -1.86 -7.08
C PRO A 44 -5.93 -3.06 -7.55
N VAL A 45 -4.82 -2.80 -8.21
CA VAL A 45 -3.88 -3.87 -8.64
C VAL A 45 -2.96 -4.29 -7.50
N HIS A 46 -2.76 -3.40 -6.52
CA HIS A 46 -2.00 -3.68 -5.31
C HIS A 46 -2.60 -2.97 -4.09
N THR A 47 -2.53 -3.62 -2.93
CA THR A 47 -3.06 -3.11 -1.66
C THR A 47 -2.07 -3.42 -0.55
N VAL A 48 -1.80 -2.42 0.30
CA VAL A 48 -0.98 -2.55 1.50
C VAL A 48 -1.86 -2.26 2.71
N ASP A 49 -1.95 -3.23 3.61
CA ASP A 49 -2.74 -3.11 4.84
C ASP A 49 -2.09 -2.13 5.82
N VAL A 50 -2.91 -1.27 6.41
CA VAL A 50 -2.51 -0.28 7.42
C VAL A 50 -3.24 -0.60 8.72
N THR A 51 -2.51 -1.20 9.67
CA THR A 51 -3.09 -1.54 10.99
C THR A 51 -3.14 -0.34 11.94
N ASP A 52 -2.17 0.57 11.85
CA ASP A 52 -2.09 1.80 12.63
C ASP A 52 -1.53 2.92 11.74
N ASP A 53 -2.39 3.87 11.38
CA ASP A 53 -2.04 4.96 10.48
C ASP A 53 -1.18 6.05 11.13
N THR A 54 -0.97 5.99 12.45
CA THR A 54 -0.03 6.88 13.16
C THR A 54 1.39 6.32 13.22
N ASN A 55 1.55 5.02 12.94
CA ASN A 55 2.83 4.31 13.05
C ASN A 55 2.86 3.08 12.14
N VAL A 56 2.64 3.29 10.83
CA VAL A 56 2.65 2.21 9.84
C VAL A 56 4.09 1.81 9.55
N ALA A 57 4.38 0.51 9.62
CA ALA A 57 5.68 -0.04 9.24
C ALA A 57 5.63 -0.39 7.74
N LEU A 58 6.45 0.28 6.92
CA LEU A 58 6.53 0.06 5.47
C LEU A 58 7.97 -0.26 5.07
N ALA A 59 8.14 -1.31 4.28
CA ALA A 59 9.37 -1.72 3.61
C ALA A 59 9.16 -1.78 2.09
N ALA A 60 10.24 -1.77 1.32
CA ALA A 60 10.20 -1.93 -0.13
C ALA A 60 9.52 -3.25 -0.53
N GLY A 61 9.70 -4.31 0.26
CA GLY A 61 9.05 -5.61 0.05
C GLY A 61 7.53 -5.57 0.08
N ASP A 62 6.91 -4.61 0.78
CA ASP A 62 5.45 -4.44 0.81
C ASP A 62 4.90 -3.96 -0.53
N PHE A 63 5.76 -3.48 -1.43
CA PHE A 63 5.43 -2.97 -2.75
C PHE A 63 5.98 -3.84 -3.88
N GLU A 64 6.60 -4.98 -3.54
CA GLU A 64 7.07 -5.92 -4.55
C GLU A 64 5.92 -6.76 -5.11
N PRO A 65 5.97 -7.10 -6.41
CA PRO A 65 4.92 -7.87 -7.05
C PRO A 65 5.13 -9.36 -6.79
N LEU A 66 4.04 -10.09 -6.59
CA LEU A 66 4.10 -11.50 -6.23
C LEU A 66 4.67 -12.41 -7.34
N LEU A 67 4.70 -11.98 -8.62
CA LEU A 67 5.06 -12.85 -9.76
C LEU A 67 5.77 -12.14 -10.93
N GLY A 68 6.89 -11.46 -10.69
CA GLY A 68 7.82 -11.04 -11.76
C GLY A 68 7.34 -9.89 -12.65
N GLU A 69 6.30 -9.18 -12.20
CA GLU A 69 6.00 -7.83 -12.69
C GLU A 69 6.99 -6.83 -12.06
N GLY A 70 7.00 -5.57 -12.46
CA GLY A 70 7.83 -4.56 -11.79
C GLY A 70 7.24 -4.16 -10.43
N PRO A 71 8.02 -3.63 -9.49
CA PRO A 71 7.50 -3.19 -8.19
C PRO A 71 6.44 -2.10 -8.34
N TYR A 72 5.42 -2.15 -7.48
CA TYR A 72 4.32 -1.19 -7.42
C TYR A 72 4.77 0.07 -6.67
N PHE A 73 5.77 0.79 -7.19
CA PHE A 73 6.11 2.14 -6.72
C PHE A 73 5.30 3.18 -7.51
N GLY A 74 4.85 4.24 -6.83
CA GLY A 74 4.00 5.26 -7.44
C GLY A 74 2.99 5.87 -6.49
N GLU A 75 1.91 6.44 -7.04
CA GLU A 75 0.86 7.08 -6.27
C GLU A 75 -0.13 6.06 -5.69
N TYR A 76 -0.24 6.05 -4.36
CA TYR A 76 -1.21 5.26 -3.62
C TYR A 76 -2.34 6.15 -3.13
N HIS A 77 -3.57 5.63 -3.20
CA HIS A 77 -4.76 6.26 -2.67
C HIS A 77 -5.04 5.68 -1.28
N ALA A 78 -5.24 6.56 -0.31
CA ALA A 78 -5.60 6.14 1.04
C ALA A 78 -7.09 5.76 1.11
N TYR A 79 -7.37 4.57 1.65
CA TYR A 79 -8.71 4.02 1.83
C TYR A 79 -9.01 3.83 3.32
N SER A 80 -10.27 4.10 3.68
CA SER A 80 -10.82 3.93 5.02
C SER A 80 -11.86 2.81 4.99
N GLY A 81 -11.57 1.69 5.65
CA GLY A 81 -12.48 0.57 5.79
C GLY A 81 -13.69 0.88 6.67
N ASP A 82 -13.58 1.85 7.59
CA ASP A 82 -14.70 2.32 8.40
C ASP A 82 -15.75 3.07 7.55
N ASP A 83 -15.29 3.83 6.56
CA ASP A 83 -16.16 4.58 5.64
C ASP A 83 -16.51 3.80 4.37
N ASP A 84 -15.85 2.65 4.14
CA ASP A 84 -15.84 1.90 2.88
C ASP A 84 -15.57 2.81 1.66
N ALA A 85 -14.60 3.73 1.80
CA ALA A 85 -14.36 4.77 0.81
C ALA A 85 -12.90 5.23 0.74
N LEU A 86 -12.51 5.70 -0.44
CA LEU A 86 -11.28 6.49 -0.59
C LEU A 86 -11.41 7.80 0.20
N THR A 87 -10.34 8.17 0.90
CA THR A 87 -10.26 9.41 1.67
C THR A 87 -10.17 10.67 0.79
N GLY A 88 -9.80 10.48 -0.49
CA GLY A 88 -9.46 11.55 -1.42
C GLY A 88 -8.00 12.00 -1.34
N ASN A 89 -7.24 11.50 -0.36
CA ASN A 89 -5.83 11.79 -0.18
C ASN A 89 -4.95 10.71 -0.83
N THR A 90 -3.78 11.13 -1.31
CA THR A 90 -2.78 10.23 -1.92
C THR A 90 -1.42 10.37 -1.24
N VAL A 91 -0.55 9.41 -1.52
CA VAL A 91 0.87 9.43 -1.13
C VAL A 91 1.69 8.76 -2.22
N THR A 92 2.86 9.31 -2.54
CA THR A 92 3.76 8.72 -3.54
C THR A 92 4.79 7.85 -2.84
N ILE A 93 4.85 6.57 -3.17
CA ILE A 93 5.84 5.63 -2.63
C ILE A 93 6.98 5.47 -3.62
N MET A 94 8.20 5.64 -3.14
CA MET A 94 9.43 5.51 -3.93
C MET A 94 10.37 4.48 -3.31
N GLU A 95 11.11 3.79 -4.16
CA GLU A 95 12.20 2.91 -3.73
C GLU A 95 13.37 3.74 -3.17
N GLY A 96 13.83 3.39 -1.97
CA GLY A 96 14.99 3.95 -1.33
C GLY A 96 16.30 3.36 -1.83
N PRO A 97 17.44 3.99 -1.51
CA PRO A 97 18.73 3.48 -1.92
C PRO A 97 19.01 2.11 -1.26
N THR A 98 19.29 1.10 -2.07
CA THR A 98 19.83 -0.18 -1.58
C THR A 98 21.19 0.08 -0.94
N MET A 99 21.30 -0.11 0.37
CA MET A 99 22.58 -0.03 1.06
C MET A 99 23.42 -1.24 0.67
N THR A 100 24.20 -1.12 -0.41
CA THR A 100 25.23 -2.11 -0.69
C THR A 100 26.23 -2.05 0.47
N PRO A 101 26.46 -3.13 1.23
CA PRO A 101 27.43 -3.09 2.31
C PRO A 101 28.78 -2.71 1.71
N GLU A 102 29.28 -1.53 2.07
CA GLU A 102 30.61 -1.08 1.66
C GLU A 102 31.61 -2.14 2.10
N ALA A 103 32.36 -2.68 1.13
CA ALA A 103 33.26 -3.79 1.39
C ALA A 103 34.16 -3.45 2.59
N THR A 104 34.19 -4.34 3.57
CA THR A 104 35.06 -4.24 4.75
C THR A 104 36.45 -3.79 4.30
N PRO A 105 37.01 -2.69 4.84
CA PRO A 105 38.32 -2.24 4.41
C PRO A 105 39.32 -3.38 4.59
N ALA A 106 39.98 -3.78 3.51
CA ALA A 106 41.06 -4.75 3.57
C ALA A 106 42.10 -4.22 4.56
N GLU A 107 42.40 -4.99 5.61
CA GLU A 107 43.40 -4.61 6.61
C GLU A 107 44.71 -4.28 5.87
N GLU A 108 45.16 -3.03 6.03
CA GLU A 108 46.41 -2.53 5.48
C GLU A 108 47.55 -3.25 6.22
N GLU A 109 48.13 -4.26 5.57
CA GLU A 109 49.30 -5.00 6.07
C GLU A 109 50.38 -4.01 6.53
N THR A 110 50.67 -4.03 7.83
CA THR A 110 51.66 -3.15 8.47
C THR A 110 53.05 -3.38 7.82
N PRO A 111 53.75 -2.35 7.33
CA PRO A 111 55.07 -2.56 6.74
C PRO A 111 56.05 -2.99 7.83
N ALA A 112 56.73 -4.11 7.61
CA ALA A 112 57.73 -4.66 8.50
C ALA A 112 58.85 -3.66 8.80
N ASP A 113 58.98 -3.33 10.08
CA ASP A 113 60.05 -2.51 10.64
C ASP A 113 61.41 -3.18 10.36
N ASN A 114 62.22 -2.57 9.49
CA ASN A 114 63.60 -2.98 9.30
C ASN A 114 64.52 -1.77 9.20
N VAL A 115 65.06 -1.31 10.33
CA VAL A 115 66.35 -0.62 10.32
C VAL A 115 67.21 -0.92 11.56
N THR A 116 68.42 -1.39 11.26
CA THR A 116 69.58 -1.58 12.16
C THR A 116 70.12 -0.24 12.69
N PRO A 117 70.65 -0.13 13.92
CA PRO A 117 71.11 1.15 14.47
C PRO A 117 72.56 1.45 14.07
N GLY A 118 72.82 2.65 13.53
CA GLY A 118 74.17 3.09 13.19
C GLY A 118 74.31 4.60 13.06
N ALA A 119 74.95 5.20 14.08
CA ALA A 119 75.62 6.52 14.11
C ALA A 119 74.83 7.82 14.43
N THR A 120 75.35 8.47 15.46
CA THR A 120 75.19 9.79 16.15
C THR A 120 74.83 11.04 15.29
N PRO A 121 74.08 12.04 15.83
CA PRO A 121 73.35 13.04 15.05
C PRO A 121 74.12 14.36 14.76
N ILE A 122 73.73 15.05 13.69
CA ILE A 122 74.01 16.49 13.45
C ILE A 122 72.66 17.22 13.41
N PRO A 123 72.46 18.34 14.13
CA PRO A 123 71.18 19.05 14.12
C PRO A 123 71.09 20.00 12.93
N VAL A 124 70.15 19.74 12.01
CA VAL A 124 69.71 20.71 11.02
C VAL A 124 68.19 20.81 11.14
N VAL A 125 67.71 21.98 11.53
CA VAL A 125 66.29 22.33 11.55
C VAL A 125 65.94 22.83 10.15
N PRO A 126 64.93 22.23 9.48
CA PRO A 126 64.06 23.00 8.61
C PRO A 126 62.59 22.82 9.02
N VAL A 127 61.90 23.96 9.08
CA VAL A 127 60.46 24.10 9.33
C VAL A 127 59.69 23.59 8.10
N THR A 128 58.72 22.69 8.30
CA THR A 128 57.61 22.49 7.36
C THR A 128 56.35 22.11 8.15
N ASP A 129 55.32 22.94 8.02
CA ASP A 129 53.95 22.69 8.46
C ASP A 129 53.41 21.39 7.86
N ASN A 130 52.92 20.48 8.71
CA ASN A 130 51.74 19.69 8.38
C ASN A 130 51.14 19.12 9.68
N VAL A 131 50.04 19.69 10.15
CA VAL A 131 49.27 19.11 11.24
C VAL A 131 48.43 17.99 10.64
N THR A 132 48.88 16.75 10.80
CA THR A 132 48.07 15.57 10.50
C THR A 132 46.85 15.58 11.42
N PRO A 133 45.60 15.57 10.92
CA PRO A 133 44.43 15.44 11.77
C PRO A 133 44.47 14.07 12.47
N THR A 134 44.26 14.07 13.78
CA THR A 134 44.09 12.85 14.57
C THR A 134 42.88 12.07 14.03
N PRO A 135 42.97 10.76 13.76
CA PRO A 135 41.82 9.98 13.33
C PRO A 135 40.74 10.03 14.41
N MET A 136 39.49 10.28 13.98
CA MET A 136 38.31 10.28 14.85
C MET A 136 38.01 8.84 15.26
N GLU A 137 37.76 8.60 16.54
CA GLU A 137 37.53 7.25 17.08
C GLU A 137 36.37 6.57 16.35
N THR A 138 36.62 5.36 15.85
CA THR A 138 35.63 4.52 15.17
C THR A 138 34.57 4.07 16.19
N PRO A 139 33.27 4.26 15.93
CA PRO A 139 32.23 3.78 16.82
C PRO A 139 32.31 2.26 16.94
N THR A 140 32.23 1.75 18.17
CA THR A 140 32.19 0.31 18.46
C THR A 140 30.85 -0.23 17.93
N LEU A 141 30.89 -1.19 17.00
CA LEU A 141 29.70 -1.82 16.46
C LEU A 141 28.95 -2.58 17.57
N GLU A 142 27.65 -2.33 17.71
CA GLU A 142 26.78 -3.09 18.60
C GLU A 142 26.59 -4.52 18.06
N GLU A 143 26.52 -5.51 18.96
CA GLU A 143 26.48 -6.91 18.58
C GLU A 143 25.22 -7.26 17.77
N THR A 144 25.43 -8.05 16.70
CA THR A 144 24.36 -8.52 15.81
C THR A 144 23.37 -9.40 16.58
N PRO A 145 22.06 -9.09 16.54
CA PRO A 145 21.05 -9.93 17.18
C PRO A 145 20.99 -11.31 16.52
N THR A 146 20.79 -12.35 17.34
CA THR A 146 20.69 -13.74 16.88
C THR A 146 19.37 -13.93 16.11
N PRO A 147 19.36 -14.60 14.93
CA PRO A 147 18.15 -14.78 14.15
C PRO A 147 17.10 -15.56 14.95
N MET A 148 15.85 -15.10 14.88
CA MET A 148 14.71 -15.74 15.54
C MET A 148 14.24 -16.95 14.72
N GLU A 149 13.89 -18.04 15.41
CA GLU A 149 13.48 -19.31 14.79
C GLU A 149 12.27 -19.12 13.87
N THR A 150 12.33 -19.77 12.70
CA THR A 150 11.31 -19.68 11.65
C THR A 150 9.99 -20.32 12.12
N PRO A 151 8.83 -19.66 11.96
CA PRO A 151 7.55 -20.24 12.35
C PRO A 151 7.27 -21.51 11.53
N THR A 152 6.77 -22.55 12.20
CA THR A 152 6.34 -23.80 11.57
C THR A 152 5.03 -23.57 10.82
N GLU A 153 4.95 -24.01 9.56
CA GLU A 153 3.76 -23.84 8.71
C GLU A 153 2.50 -24.39 9.38
N GLU A 154 1.45 -23.56 9.47
CA GLU A 154 0.12 -24.00 9.91
C GLU A 154 -0.58 -24.81 8.81
N GLU A 155 -1.25 -25.89 9.23
CA GLU A 155 -1.93 -26.79 8.30
C GLU A 155 -3.10 -26.11 7.59
N THR A 156 -3.22 -26.39 6.28
CA THR A 156 -4.24 -25.82 5.41
C THR A 156 -5.66 -26.26 5.85
N PRO A 157 -6.60 -25.32 6.06
CA PRO A 157 -7.96 -25.67 6.43
C PRO A 157 -8.67 -26.42 5.30
N THR A 158 -9.47 -27.42 5.69
CA THR A 158 -10.27 -28.23 4.75
C THR A 158 -11.44 -27.39 4.21
N PRO A 159 -11.73 -27.42 2.89
CA PRO A 159 -12.80 -26.61 2.32
C PRO A 159 -14.17 -26.99 2.88
N MET A 160 -14.99 -25.98 3.16
CA MET A 160 -16.35 -26.13 3.68
C MET A 160 -17.33 -26.42 2.55
N GLU A 161 -18.31 -27.30 2.81
CA GLU A 161 -19.30 -27.75 1.83
C GLU A 161 -20.18 -26.59 1.32
N THR A 162 -20.47 -26.62 0.03
CA THR A 162 -21.28 -25.63 -0.69
C THR A 162 -22.74 -25.66 -0.21
N PRO A 163 -23.37 -24.51 0.10
CA PRO A 163 -24.77 -24.48 0.48
C PRO A 163 -25.67 -24.94 -0.67
N THR A 164 -26.68 -25.75 -0.35
CA THR A 164 -27.72 -26.18 -1.29
C THR A 164 -28.68 -25.03 -1.55
N GLU A 165 -28.99 -24.74 -2.82
CA GLU A 165 -29.89 -23.64 -3.21
C GLU A 165 -31.30 -23.81 -2.59
N GLU A 166 -31.83 -22.73 -1.99
CA GLU A 166 -33.21 -22.69 -1.52
C GLU A 166 -34.18 -22.46 -2.69
N GLU A 167 -35.26 -23.23 -2.68
CA GLU A 167 -36.32 -23.17 -3.70
C GLU A 167 -37.03 -21.80 -3.72
N THR A 168 -37.27 -21.28 -4.92
CA THR A 168 -37.95 -20.01 -5.15
C THR A 168 -39.43 -20.09 -4.75
N PRO A 169 -39.96 -19.16 -3.93
CA PRO A 169 -41.36 -19.18 -3.56
C PRO A 169 -42.27 -18.87 -4.74
N ALA A 170 -43.40 -19.57 -4.83
CA ALA A 170 -44.41 -19.35 -5.87
C ALA A 170 -45.04 -17.95 -5.77
N PRO A 171 -45.39 -17.30 -6.91
CA PRO A 171 -46.01 -15.98 -6.89
C PRO A 171 -47.38 -16.04 -6.21
N GLY A 172 -47.61 -15.11 -5.27
CA GLY A 172 -48.87 -14.96 -4.54
C GLY A 172 -50.04 -14.56 -5.44
N GLU A 173 -51.24 -15.02 -5.11
CA GLU A 173 -52.45 -14.77 -5.89
C GLU A 173 -52.87 -13.29 -5.86
N THR A 174 -53.18 -12.77 -7.05
CA THR A 174 -53.69 -11.41 -7.25
C THR A 174 -55.06 -11.25 -6.59
N PRO A 175 -55.30 -10.22 -5.75
CA PRO A 175 -56.61 -10.00 -5.16
C PRO A 175 -57.65 -9.69 -6.24
N THR A 176 -58.79 -10.37 -6.18
CA THR A 176 -59.96 -10.09 -7.02
C THR A 176 -60.54 -8.73 -6.61
N PRO A 177 -60.77 -7.78 -7.53
CA PRO A 177 -61.34 -6.49 -7.16
C PRO A 177 -62.78 -6.66 -6.68
N GLU A 178 -63.07 -6.14 -5.48
CA GLU A 178 -64.43 -6.04 -4.95
C GLU A 178 -65.26 -5.10 -5.83
N GLU A 179 -66.49 -5.54 -6.12
CA GLU A 179 -67.50 -4.82 -6.88
C GLU A 179 -67.98 -3.58 -6.10
N VAL A 180 -67.53 -2.40 -6.51
CA VAL A 180 -67.99 -1.13 -5.94
C VAL A 180 -69.30 -0.72 -6.63
N GLU A 181 -70.36 -0.56 -5.83
CA GLU A 181 -71.67 -0.11 -6.29
C GLU A 181 -71.61 1.28 -6.99
N PRO A 182 -72.46 1.53 -8.01
CA PRO A 182 -72.35 2.71 -8.85
C PRO A 182 -72.87 3.98 -8.15
N VAL A 183 -71.97 4.91 -7.84
CA VAL A 183 -72.29 6.32 -7.54
C VAL A 183 -72.43 7.13 -8.85
N PRO A 184 -73.48 7.98 -9.00
CA PRO A 184 -73.73 8.69 -10.25
C PRO A 184 -72.74 9.82 -10.53
N LEU A 185 -72.11 9.69 -11.70
CA LEU A 185 -71.31 10.61 -12.52
C LEU A 185 -71.47 12.12 -12.25
N SER A 186 -70.40 12.74 -11.74
CA SER A 186 -70.09 14.16 -11.98
C SER A 186 -68.91 14.27 -12.94
N ILE A 187 -69.21 14.71 -14.16
CA ILE A 187 -68.27 14.90 -15.27
C ILE A 187 -67.41 16.13 -15.00
N THR A 188 -66.12 15.98 -14.68
CA THR A 188 -65.08 16.97 -15.05
C THR A 188 -63.66 16.40 -14.99
N ALA A 189 -62.98 16.41 -16.15
CA ALA A 189 -61.53 16.46 -16.35
C ALA A 189 -60.66 15.23 -15.97
N VAL A 190 -59.56 14.89 -16.66
CA VAL A 190 -58.97 15.18 -17.97
C VAL A 190 -57.97 14.04 -18.21
N ILE A 191 -57.84 13.64 -19.47
CA ILE A 191 -56.91 12.71 -20.10
C ILE A 191 -55.45 12.86 -19.62
N GLY A 192 -54.72 11.75 -19.43
CA GLY A 192 -53.25 11.78 -19.34
C GLY A 192 -52.52 10.44 -19.18
N ALA A 193 -51.95 9.94 -20.28
CA ALA A 193 -50.80 9.02 -20.40
C ALA A 193 -51.01 7.48 -20.30
N LEU A 194 -51.37 6.93 -21.46
CA LEU A 194 -51.03 5.59 -21.95
C LEU A 194 -49.54 5.53 -22.36
N ALA A 195 -48.94 4.34 -22.22
CA ALA A 195 -47.78 3.80 -22.95
C ALA A 195 -46.36 4.08 -22.41
N ILE A 196 -45.73 3.05 -21.80
CA ILE A 196 -44.42 2.50 -22.26
C ILE A 196 -44.44 0.97 -22.02
N ALA A 197 -45.06 0.24 -22.94
CA ALA A 197 -44.79 -1.17 -23.16
C ALA A 197 -44.51 -1.33 -24.67
N GLY A 198 -43.30 -1.76 -25.02
CA GLY A 198 -42.96 -2.17 -26.37
C GLY A 198 -42.04 -1.25 -27.16
N LEU A 199 -40.77 -1.16 -26.76
CA LEU A 199 -39.71 -0.76 -27.69
C LEU A 199 -38.36 -1.44 -27.34
N SER A 200 -38.23 -2.74 -27.58
CA SER A 200 -36.90 -3.40 -27.66
C SER A 200 -36.84 -4.65 -28.54
N ILE A 201 -37.95 -5.12 -29.13
CA ILE A 201 -37.93 -6.25 -30.07
C ILE A 201 -38.10 -5.73 -31.51
N LEU A 202 -37.12 -4.99 -32.06
CA LEU A 202 -37.05 -4.86 -33.54
C LEU A 202 -35.68 -4.52 -34.16
N MET A 203 -34.55 -4.54 -33.44
CA MET A 203 -33.26 -4.21 -34.08
C MET A 203 -32.11 -5.17 -33.78
N ARG A 204 -32.31 -6.48 -33.96
CA ARG A 204 -31.21 -7.42 -34.27
C ARG A 204 -31.62 -8.47 -35.29
N LYS A 205 -31.84 -8.06 -36.55
CA LYS A 205 -31.68 -8.97 -37.71
C LYS A 205 -31.47 -8.20 -39.02
N LYS A 206 -30.26 -7.70 -39.25
CA LYS A 206 -29.55 -7.63 -40.56
C LYS A 206 -28.36 -6.67 -40.47
N ARG A 207 -27.16 -7.20 -40.27
CA ARG A 207 -26.17 -7.47 -41.33
C ARG A 207 -24.98 -8.18 -40.72
#